data_AF-A0A6B3ES37-F1
#
_entry.id   AF-A0A6B3ES37-F1
#
_cell.length_a   1.000
_cell.length_b   1.000
_cell.length_c   1.000
_cell.angle_alpha   90.00
_cell.angle_beta   90.00
_cell.angle_gamma   90.00
#
_symmetry.space_group_name_H-M   'P 1'
#
loop_
_entity.id
_entity.type
_entity.pdbx_description
1 polymer ?
#
loop_
_entity_poly.entity_id
_entity_poly.type
_entity_poly.pdbx_seq_one_letter_code
_entity_poly.pdbx_strand_id
1 'polypeptide(L)' 'MLNEALNVVEAMEFERAGDIVTLKEILEDGERALVVGHTDEERVVRLAEPLMGVTIRAGDALLLDSR' A
#
# COMPACT_ATOMS: atom_id res chain seq x y z
N MET A 1 -12.74 8.77 8.95
CA MET A 1 -13.13 10.19 9.05
C MET A 1 -12.79 10.71 10.44
N LEU A 2 -12.24 11.93 10.52
CA LEU A 2 -11.99 12.63 11.78
C LEU A 2 -12.96 13.81 11.91
N ASN A 3 -13.36 14.14 13.14
CA ASN A 3 -14.05 15.40 13.41
C ASN A 3 -13.06 16.58 13.58
N GLU A 4 -13.57 17.77 13.85
CA GLU A 4 -12.77 19.00 14.03
C GLU A 4 -11.80 18.95 15.22
N ALA A 5 -12.04 18.03 16.17
CA ALA A 5 -11.18 17.77 17.32
C ALA A 5 -10.21 16.58 17.11
N LEU A 6 -10.09 16.08 15.87
CA LEU A 6 -9.24 14.94 15.48
C LEU A 6 -9.64 13.59 16.09
N ASN A 7 -10.89 13.44 16.52
CA ASN A 7 -11.42 12.15 16.98
C ASN A 7 -11.84 11.30 15.78
N VAL A 8 -11.55 9.99 15.83
CA VAL A 8 -12.03 9.01 14.85
C VAL A 8 -13.54 8.82 15.02
N VAL A 9 -14.31 9.12 13.98
CA VAL A 9 -15.78 9.00 13.99
C VAL A 9 -16.31 7.96 13.02
N GLU A 10 -15.51 7.53 12.05
CA GLU A 10 -15.90 6.52 11.07
C GLU A 10 -14.67 5.84 10.45
N ALA A 11 -14.75 4.53 10.19
CA ALA A 11 -13.77 3.79 9.38
C ALA A 11 -14.20 3.84 7.91
N MET A 12 -13.31 4.30 7.02
CA MET A 12 -13.58 4.39 5.58
C MET A 12 -12.96 3.18 4.85
N GLU A 13 -13.35 2.98 3.59
CA GLU A 13 -12.71 2.00 2.71
C GLU A 13 -11.29 2.44 2.31
N PHE A 14 -10.56 1.55 1.64
CA PHE A 14 -9.25 1.85 1.06
C PHE A 14 -9.36 2.81 -0.11
N GLU A 15 -8.30 3.58 -0.33
CA GLU A 15 -8.18 4.46 -1.49
C GLU A 15 -8.31 3.70 -2.81
N ARG A 16 -8.96 4.34 -3.78
CA ARG A 16 -9.23 3.77 -5.11
C ARG A 16 -8.46 4.48 -6.23
N ALA A 17 -7.69 5.52 -5.90
CA ALA A 17 -6.85 6.29 -6.80
C ALA A 17 -5.56 6.71 -6.07
N GLY A 18 -4.47 6.88 -6.81
CA GLY A 18 -3.15 7.08 -6.24
C GLY A 18 -2.06 6.75 -7.27
N ASP A 19 -0.85 6.54 -6.77
CA ASP A 19 0.29 6.20 -7.61
C ASP A 19 0.29 4.70 -7.93
N ILE A 20 0.75 4.33 -9.13
CA ILE A 20 0.95 2.93 -9.49
C ILE A 20 2.43 2.58 -9.32
N VAL A 21 2.68 1.51 -8.59
CA VAL A 21 4.02 0.97 -8.35
C VAL A 21 4.07 -0.50 -8.73
N THR A 22 5.27 -1.00 -9.02
CA THR A 22 5.50 -2.42 -9.31
C THR A 22 6.03 -3.11 -8.05
N LEU A 23 5.41 -4.24 -7.66
CA LEU A 23 5.92 -5.08 -6.58
C LEU A 23 7.26 -5.71 -7.00
N LYS A 24 8.30 -5.52 -6.19
CA LYS A 24 9.58 -6.21 -6.36
C LYS A 24 9.63 -7.49 -5.51
N GLU A 25 9.33 -7.36 -4.22
CA GLU A 25 9.23 -8.51 -3.30
C GLU A 25 8.43 -8.15 -2.03
N ILE A 26 7.88 -9.18 -1.38
CA ILE A 26 7.32 -9.07 -0.03
C ILE A 26 8.44 -9.38 0.96
N LEU A 27 8.57 -8.55 2.01
CA LEU A 27 9.61 -8.73 3.03
C LEU A 27 9.28 -9.90 3.97
N GLU A 28 10.26 -10.35 4.74
CA GLU A 28 10.16 -11.53 5.60
C GLU A 28 9.03 -11.47 6.64
N ASP A 29 8.60 -10.27 7.05
CA ASP A 29 7.48 -10.10 7.98
C ASP A 29 6.10 -10.32 7.35
N GLY A 30 6.01 -10.36 6.01
CA GLY A 30 4.75 -10.51 5.29
C GLY A 30 3.84 -9.28 5.32
N GLU A 31 4.21 -8.22 6.04
CA GLU A 31 3.41 -7.00 6.21
C GLU A 31 3.94 -5.84 5.37
N ARG A 32 5.20 -5.93 4.93
CA ARG A 32 5.86 -4.90 4.13
C ARG A 32 6.28 -5.45 2.78
N ALA A 33 6.38 -4.55 1.80
CA ALA A 33 6.85 -4.86 0.46
C ALA A 33 7.86 -3.84 -0.02
N LEU A 34 8.81 -4.29 -0.83
CA LEU A 34 9.67 -3.44 -1.64
C LEU A 34 8.98 -3.21 -2.99
N VAL A 35 8.78 -1.95 -3.34
CA VAL A 35 8.14 -1.54 -4.59
C VAL A 35 9.03 -0.58 -5.38
N VAL A 36 8.83 -0.56 -6.69
CA VAL A 36 9.52 0.34 -7.61
C VAL A 36 8.51 1.31 -8.23
N GLY A 37 8.78 2.61 -8.12
CA GLY A 37 7.98 3.67 -8.72
C GLY A 37 8.32 3.91 -10.19
N HIS A 38 7.70 4.92 -10.80
CA HIS A 38 7.85 5.21 -12.23
C HIS A 38 9.22 5.79 -12.60
N THR A 39 9.98 6.32 -11.63
CA THR A 39 11.34 6.85 -11.85
C THR A 39 12.42 5.89 -11.36
N ASP A 40 12.10 4.59 -11.32
CA ASP A 40 12.93 3.51 -10.80
C ASP A 40 13.29 3.69 -9.31
N GLU A 41 12.57 4.54 -8.57
CA GLU A 41 12.80 4.73 -7.14
C GLU A 41 12.27 3.54 -6.34
N GLU A 42 13.09 3.01 -5.44
CA GLU A 42 12.70 1.91 -4.56
C GLU A 42 12.18 2.42 -3.22
N ARG A 43 11.05 1.87 -2.77
CA ARG A 43 10.42 2.25 -1.50
C ARG A 43 9.94 1.01 -0.76
N VAL A 44 10.10 1.03 0.56
CA VAL A 44 9.45 0.05 1.45
C VAL A 44 8.11 0.61 1.86
N VAL A 45 7.05 -0.16 1.64
CA VAL A 45 5.66 0.23 1.93
C VAL A 45 4.99 -0.84 2.79
N ARG A 46 3.92 -0.46 3.49
CA ARG A 46 3.06 -1.42 4.20
C ARG A 46 2.01 -1.96 3.25
N LEU A 47 1.74 -3.25 3.34
CA LEU A 47 0.63 -3.88 2.65
C LEU A 47 -0.67 -3.62 3.42
N ALA A 48 -1.73 -3.29 2.70
CA ALA A 48 -3.06 -3.17 3.26
C ALA A 48 -3.60 -4.55 3.68
N GLU A 49 -4.42 -4.60 4.73
CA GLU A 49 -5.02 -5.84 5.24
C GLU A 49 -5.68 -6.73 4.15
N PRO A 50 -6.42 -6.18 3.15
CA PRO A 50 -7.01 -7.01 2.09
C PRO A 50 -6.01 -7.72 1.18
N LEU A 51 -4.74 -7.28 1.17
CA LEU A 51 -3.66 -7.93 0.44
C LEU A 51 -3.04 -9.08 1.23
N MET A 52 -3.32 -9.18 2.54
CA MET A 52 -2.84 -10.28 3.38
C MET A 52 -3.47 -11.59 2.95
N GLY A 53 -2.65 -12.60 2.64
CA GLY A 53 -3.12 -13.91 2.19
C GLY A 53 -3.55 -13.99 0.72
N VAL A 54 -3.54 -12.87 0.00
CA VAL A 54 -3.67 -12.87 -1.47
C VAL A 54 -2.33 -13.27 -2.07
N THR A 55 -2.35 -14.12 -3.11
CA THR A 55 -1.12 -14.43 -3.86
C THR A 55 -0.80 -13.26 -4.78
N ILE A 56 0.17 -12.45 -4.37
CA ILE A 56 0.72 -11.34 -5.15
C ILE A 56 2.16 -11.72 -5.54
N ARG A 57 2.56 -11.41 -6.77
CA ARG A 57 3.85 -11.80 -7.34
C ARG A 57 4.68 -10.58 -7.72
N ALA A 58 6.00 -10.75 -7.71
CA ALA A 58 6.90 -9.76 -8.28
C ALA A 58 6.48 -9.43 -9.72
N GLY A 59 6.40 -8.14 -10.03
CA GLY A 59 5.87 -7.61 -11.29
C GLY A 59 4.40 -7.17 -11.23
N ASP A 60 3.65 -7.53 -10.20
CA ASP A 60 2.26 -7.07 -10.06
C ASP A 60 2.22 -5.56 -9.82
N ALA A 61 1.23 -4.91 -10.46
CA ALA A 61 0.97 -3.49 -10.26
C ALA A 61 0.10 -3.30 -9.01
N LEU A 62 0.54 -2.42 -8.12
CA LEU A 62 -0.16 -2.08 -6.88
C LEU A 62 -0.50 -0.59 -6.86
N LEU A 63 -1.64 -0.27 -6.23
CA LEU A 63 -1.99 1.09 -5.88
C LEU A 63 -1.23 1.49 -4.60
N LEU A 64 -0.51 2.59 -4.67
CA LEU A 64 0.19 3.19 -3.54
C LEU A 64 -0.45 4.53 -3.20
N ASP A 65 -0.89 4.66 -1.95
CA ASP A 65 -1.07 5.98 -1.34
C ASP A 65 0.30 6.46 -0.84
N SER A 66 0.81 7.54 -1.45
CA SER A 66 2.15 8.06 -1.20
C SER A 66 2.20 9.11 -0.07
N ARG A 67 1.08 9.33 0.63
CA ARG A 67 0.90 10.38 1.63
C ARG A 67 0.77 9.86 3.07
#